data_AF-A0A7C4GQH7-F1
#
_entry.id   AF-A0A7C4GQH7-F1
#
_cell.length_a   1.000
_cell.length_b   1.000
_cell.length_c   1.000
_cell.angle_alpha   90.00
_cell.angle_beta   90.00
_cell.angle_gamma   90.00
#
_symmetry.space_group_name_H-M   'P 1'
#
loop_
_entity.id
_entity.type
_entity.pdbx_description
1 polymer ?
#
loop_
_entity_poly.entity_id
_entity_poly.type
_entity_poly.pdbx_seq_one_letter_code
_entity_poly.pdbx_strand_id
1 'polypeptide(L)'
;MPTQRFKISPTSKGAIFKLKRWFYLNFFSKASAEIKEKNKQTWLELSRRLIEEINKRGASDKPARMTLEYEKGANNEFTPLRVTVELMEIKPLDAFTIELKAGEQLEERKVEEKEEKEALKTQLSQLLKKAQELGISIEELIKRQG
;
A
#
# COMPACT_ATOMS: atom_id res chain seq x y z
N MET A 1 24.40 14.36 23.33
CA MET A 1 22.95 14.53 23.11
C MET A 1 22.51 13.60 21.98
N PRO A 2 21.58 12.66 22.22
CA PRO A 2 21.09 11.77 21.18
C PRO A 2 20.27 12.52 20.12
N THR A 3 20.39 12.06 18.88
CA THR A 3 19.66 12.60 17.72
C THR A 3 18.95 11.47 16.99
N GLN A 4 17.66 11.66 16.69
CA GLN A 4 16.88 10.75 15.87
C GLN A 4 16.55 11.41 14.53
N ARG A 5 17.19 10.92 13.46
CA ARG A 5 16.87 11.31 12.08
C ARG A 5 15.93 10.29 11.46
N PHE A 6 14.80 10.73 10.91
CA PHE A 6 13.81 9.85 10.27
C PHE A 6 14.05 9.72 8.77
N LYS A 7 13.55 8.64 8.17
CA LYS A 7 13.44 8.53 6.70
C LYS A 7 12.40 9.51 6.19
N ILE A 8 12.53 9.93 4.93
CA ILE A 8 11.54 10.79 4.26
C ILE A 8 10.17 10.12 4.33
N SER A 9 9.15 10.92 4.55
CA SER A 9 7.75 10.51 4.47
C SER A 9 7.08 11.20 3.30
N PRO A 10 6.13 10.54 2.62
CA PRO A 10 5.40 11.14 1.50
C PRO A 10 4.65 12.42 1.88
N THR A 11 4.28 12.58 3.16
CA THR A 11 3.62 13.77 3.69
C THR A 11 4.22 14.18 5.04
N SER A 12 4.11 15.47 5.38
CA SER A 12 4.45 16.01 6.70
C SER A 12 3.66 15.34 7.82
N LYS A 13 2.37 15.05 7.60
CA LYS A 13 1.54 14.25 8.52
C LYS A 13 2.14 12.86 8.75
N GLY A 14 2.60 12.20 7.69
CA GLY A 14 3.28 10.91 7.76
C GLY A 14 4.59 10.97 8.55
N ALA A 15 5.35 12.06 8.41
CA ALA A 15 6.56 12.29 9.20
C ALA A 15 6.25 12.45 10.70
N ILE A 16 5.23 13.25 11.06
CA ILE A 16 4.74 13.36 12.44
C ILE A 16 4.33 11.99 12.98
N PHE A 17 3.63 11.18 12.19
CA PHE A 17 3.19 9.85 12.62
C PHE A 17 4.35 8.89 12.88
N LYS A 18 5.41 8.93 12.06
CA LYS A 18 6.64 8.16 12.32
C LYS A 18 7.31 8.60 13.63
N LEU A 19 7.42 9.91 13.84
CA LEU A 19 7.94 10.48 15.07
C LEU A 19 7.10 10.04 16.29
N LYS A 20 5.77 10.09 16.18
CA LYS A 20 4.82 9.60 17.19
C LYS A 20 5.11 8.14 17.55
N ARG A 21 5.12 7.25 16.55
CA ARG A 21 5.36 5.81 16.78
C ARG A 21 6.68 5.56 17.48
N TRP A 22 7.73 6.26 17.05
CA TRP A 22 9.04 6.18 17.68
C TRP A 22 9.02 6.67 19.13
N PHE A 23 8.36 7.80 19.42
CA PHE A 23 8.21 8.32 20.78
C PHE A 23 7.52 7.30 21.69
N TYR A 24 6.37 6.76 21.26
CA TYR A 24 5.62 5.81 22.08
C TYR A 24 6.43 4.54 22.35
N LEU A 25 7.14 4.01 21.35
CA LEU A 25 7.96 2.81 21.49
C LEU A 25 9.15 2.99 22.44
N ASN A 26 9.77 4.18 22.46
CA ASN A 26 11.02 4.41 23.16
C ASN A 26 10.86 5.07 24.54
N PHE A 27 9.86 5.93 24.72
CA PHE A 27 9.71 6.75 25.93
C PHE A 27 8.40 6.51 26.67
N PHE A 28 7.31 6.15 25.97
CA PHE A 28 6.04 5.91 26.64
C PHE A 28 5.93 4.47 27.15
N SER A 29 6.08 3.47 26.27
CA SER A 29 5.84 2.06 26.64
C SER A 29 6.80 1.52 27.70
N LYS A 30 8.00 2.10 27.80
CA LYS A 30 9.09 1.65 28.69
C LYS A 30 9.24 2.48 29.97
N ALA A 31 8.35 3.45 30.22
CA ALA A 31 8.40 4.32 31.39
C ALA A 31 7.49 3.83 32.53
N SER A 32 7.78 4.28 33.77
CA SER A 32 6.88 4.11 34.93
C SER A 32 5.59 4.91 34.75
N ALA A 33 4.56 4.63 35.56
CA ALA A 33 3.25 5.28 35.41
C ALA A 33 3.32 6.81 35.53
N GLU A 34 4.10 7.33 36.47
CA GLU A 34 4.30 8.77 36.67
C GLU A 34 5.02 9.42 35.47
N ILE A 35 6.12 8.80 35.01
CA ILE A 35 6.88 9.31 33.86
C ILE A 35 6.09 9.19 32.55
N LYS A 36 5.21 8.20 32.43
CA LYS A 36 4.32 8.05 31.26
C LYS A 36 3.43 9.26 31.05
N GLU A 37 2.80 9.76 32.10
CA GLU A 37 1.93 10.94 31.97
C GLU A 37 2.76 12.19 31.67
N LYS A 38 3.91 12.38 32.32
CA LYS A 38 4.85 13.48 32.01
C LYS A 38 5.28 13.45 30.55
N ASN A 39 5.78 12.31 30.07
CA ASN A 39 6.20 12.12 28.68
C ASN A 39 5.06 12.37 27.70
N LYS A 40 3.84 11.93 28.01
CA LYS A 40 2.66 12.15 27.19
C LYS A 40 2.31 13.64 27.07
N GLN A 41 2.35 14.39 28.16
CA GLN A 41 2.13 15.84 28.13
C GLN A 41 3.19 16.55 27.27
N THR A 42 4.47 16.20 27.46
CA THR A 42 5.57 16.72 26.63
C THR A 42 5.36 16.41 25.14
N TRP A 43 4.93 15.19 24.82
CA TRP A 43 4.60 14.79 23.45
C TRP A 43 3.42 15.58 22.88
N LEU A 44 2.36 15.78 23.65
CA LEU A 44 1.19 16.55 23.22
C LEU A 44 1.58 17.99 22.88
N GLU A 45 2.40 18.64 23.72
CA GLU A 45 2.90 19.98 23.45
C GLU A 45 3.76 20.03 22.18
N LEU A 46 4.72 19.13 22.05
CA LEU A 46 5.57 19.06 20.86
C LEU A 46 4.74 18.84 19.59
N SER A 47 3.78 17.91 19.64
CA SER A 47 2.94 17.57 18.50
C SER A 47 2.05 18.72 18.06
N ARG A 48 1.48 19.49 19.01
CA ARG A 48 0.69 20.70 18.71
C ARG A 48 1.54 21.74 17.99
N ARG A 49 2.72 22.07 18.54
CA ARG A 49 3.65 23.02 17.92
C ARG A 49 4.07 22.60 16.52
N LEU A 50 4.36 21.31 16.30
CA LEU A 50 4.70 20.77 14.98
C LEU A 50 3.56 20.95 13.97
N ILE A 51 2.33 20.62 14.38
CA ILE A 51 1.14 20.73 13.53
C ILE A 51 0.89 22.20 13.17
N GLU A 52 0.94 23.09 14.14
CA GLU A 52 0.76 24.53 13.93
C GLU A 52 1.78 25.10 12.94
N GLU A 53 3.07 24.81 13.14
CA GLU A 53 4.14 25.32 12.27
C GLU A 53 4.05 24.75 10.84
N ILE A 54 3.66 23.48 10.68
CA ILE A 54 3.45 22.87 9.36
C ILE A 54 2.23 23.48 8.65
N ASN A 55 1.13 23.69 9.39
CA ASN A 55 -0.09 24.28 8.85
C ASN A 55 0.12 25.73 8.42
N LYS A 56 0.84 26.54 9.21
CA LYS A 56 1.23 27.93 8.84
C LYS A 56 1.98 27.99 7.51
N ARG A 57 2.72 26.94 7.15
CA ARG A 57 3.50 26.84 5.91
C ARG A 57 2.73 26.20 4.76
N GLY A 58 1.47 25.78 4.96
CA GLY A 58 0.68 25.06 3.96
C GLY A 58 1.35 23.76 3.49
N ALA A 59 2.16 23.12 4.34
CA ALA A 59 3.06 22.04 3.95
C ALA A 59 2.58 20.65 4.39
N SER A 60 1.33 20.53 4.82
CA SER A 60 0.76 19.32 5.43
C SER A 60 0.87 18.08 4.53
N ASP A 61 0.70 18.28 3.22
CA ASP A 61 0.70 17.20 2.22
C ASP A 61 2.02 17.15 1.42
N LYS A 62 2.99 18.01 1.77
CA LYS A 62 4.33 17.96 1.17
C LYS A 62 5.18 16.85 1.79
N PRO A 63 6.03 16.17 1.02
CA PRO A 63 7.02 15.26 1.56
C PRO A 63 7.93 15.94 2.59
N ALA A 64 8.22 15.23 3.68
CA ALA A 64 9.02 15.78 4.75
C ALA A 64 9.91 14.75 5.44
N ARG A 65 11.02 15.25 5.99
CA ARG A 65 11.90 14.53 6.89
C ARG A 65 11.98 15.30 8.21
N MET A 66 11.95 14.56 9.32
CA MET A 66 12.13 15.14 10.65
C MET A 66 13.45 14.68 11.24
N THR A 67 14.11 15.58 11.96
CA THR A 67 15.27 15.28 12.79
C THR A 67 14.98 15.83 14.19
N LEU A 68 14.98 14.96 15.19
CA LEU A 68 14.73 15.31 16.59
C LEU A 68 16.04 15.22 17.37
N GLU A 69 16.39 16.31 18.04
CA GLU A 69 17.41 16.35 19.08
C GLU A 69 16.69 16.33 20.44
N TYR A 70 17.15 15.47 21.36
CA TYR A 70 16.47 15.25 22.63
C TYR A 70 17.45 14.85 23.74
N GLU A 71 16.98 14.91 24.97
CA GLU A 71 17.62 14.30 26.13
C GLU A 71 16.78 13.15 26.66
N LYS A 72 17.49 12.15 27.19
CA LYS A 72 16.89 11.00 27.86
C LYS A 72 17.26 11.07 29.33
N GLY A 73 16.31 11.48 30.16
CA GLY A 73 16.47 11.54 31.61
C GLY A 73 16.41 10.15 32.25
N ALA A 74 16.53 10.14 33.58
CA ALA A 74 16.32 8.93 34.37
C ALA A 74 14.91 8.35 34.09
N ASN A 75 14.76 7.02 34.21
CA ASN A 75 13.48 6.33 34.03
C ASN A 75 12.78 6.53 32.67
N ASN A 76 13.56 6.79 31.60
CA ASN A 76 13.06 7.09 30.25
C ASN A 76 12.26 8.40 30.14
N GLU A 77 12.54 9.39 30.99
CA GLU A 77 11.99 10.74 30.81
C GLU A 77 12.45 11.34 29.46
N PHE A 78 11.50 11.91 28.72
CA PHE A 78 11.69 12.46 27.40
C PHE A 78 11.69 13.98 27.43
N THR A 79 12.80 14.59 27.00
CA THR A 79 12.92 16.04 26.87
C THR A 79 13.31 16.40 25.43
N PRO A 80 12.37 16.86 24.59
CA PRO A 80 12.70 17.31 23.24
C PRO A 80 13.42 18.66 23.30
N LEU A 81 14.56 18.77 22.62
CA LEU A 81 15.32 20.02 22.54
C LEU A 81 14.99 20.79 21.27
N ARG A 82 15.00 20.10 20.13
CA ARG A 82 14.80 20.71 18.81
C ARG A 82 14.24 19.69 17.84
N VAL A 83 13.30 20.13 17.00
CA VAL A 83 12.88 19.37 15.81
C VAL A 83 13.13 20.20 14.57
N THR A 84 13.94 19.66 13.67
CA THR A 84 14.16 20.21 12.34
C THR A 84 13.24 19.49 11.36
N VAL A 85 12.43 20.26 10.62
CA VAL A 85 11.52 19.75 9.59
C VAL A 85 12.05 20.17 8.23
N GLU A 86 12.55 19.21 7.47
CA GLU A 86 13.01 19.38 6.09
C GLU A 86 11.82 19.08 5.16
N LEU A 87 11.30 20.11 4.49
CA LEU A 87 10.27 19.96 3.45
C LEU A 87 10.95 19.70 2.11
N MET A 88 10.40 18.77 1.33
CA MET A 88 11.02 18.31 0.09
C MET A 88 10.00 18.22 -1.03
N GLU A 89 10.48 18.34 -2.26
CA GLU A 89 9.74 17.94 -3.46
C GLU A 89 10.30 16.59 -3.93
N ILE A 90 9.43 15.59 -4.09
CA ILE A 90 9.82 14.27 -4.60
C ILE A 90 9.39 14.20 -6.06
N LYS A 91 10.33 13.87 -6.94
CA LYS A 91 10.05 13.54 -8.34
C LYS A 91 10.27 12.04 -8.53
N PRO A 92 9.35 11.32 -9.19
CA PRO A 92 9.58 9.92 -9.54
C PRO A 92 10.80 9.82 -10.46
N LEU A 93 11.70 8.90 -10.14
CA LEU A 93 12.90 8.65 -10.95
C LEU A 93 12.60 7.69 -12.10
N ASP A 94 11.90 6.60 -11.78
CA ASP A 94 11.49 5.56 -12.71
C ASP A 94 10.27 4.83 -12.13
N ALA A 95 9.46 4.23 -12.99
CA ALA A 95 8.31 3.43 -12.61
C ALA A 95 8.26 2.18 -13.49
N PHE A 96 8.39 1.02 -12.87
CA PHE A 96 8.25 -0.27 -13.55
C PHE A 96 7.25 -1.14 -12.79
N THR A 97 6.51 -1.94 -13.54
CA THR A 97 5.52 -2.88 -13.00
C THR A 97 6.11 -4.27 -13.03
N ILE A 98 6.05 -4.97 -11.89
CA ILE A 98 6.38 -6.39 -11.82
C ILE A 98 5.06 -7.16 -11.84
N GLU A 99 4.81 -7.85 -12.95
CA GLU A 99 3.70 -8.80 -13.03
C GLU A 99 4.13 -10.14 -12.45
N LEU A 100 3.33 -10.65 -11.51
CA LEU A 100 3.50 -11.98 -10.97
C LEU A 100 2.56 -12.92 -11.74
N LYS A 101 3.04 -14.13 -12.06
CA LYS A 101 2.54 -15.16 -13.01
C LYS A 101 1.04 -15.48 -13.10
N ALA A 102 0.17 -14.84 -12.32
CA ALA A 102 -1.27 -14.89 -12.52
C ALA A 102 -1.69 -14.35 -13.90
N GLY A 103 -0.90 -13.47 -14.53
CA GLY A 103 -1.13 -12.98 -15.88
C GLY A 103 -0.93 -14.05 -16.97
N GLU A 104 0.19 -14.79 -16.91
CA GLU A 104 0.53 -15.85 -17.88
C GLU A 104 -0.55 -16.95 -17.91
N GLN A 105 -1.01 -17.42 -16.75
CA GLN A 105 -2.07 -18.44 -16.64
C GLN A 105 -3.44 -17.93 -17.13
N LEU A 106 -3.69 -16.62 -17.03
CA LEU A 106 -4.91 -15.99 -17.53
C LEU A 106 -4.86 -15.81 -19.05
N GLU A 107 -3.70 -15.57 -19.63
CA GLU A 107 -3.52 -15.54 -21.08
C GLU A 107 -3.57 -16.94 -21.70
N GLU A 108 -2.89 -17.93 -21.10
CA GLU A 108 -2.96 -19.34 -21.52
C GLU A 108 -4.40 -19.85 -21.51
N ARG A 109 -5.16 -19.63 -20.41
CA ARG A 109 -6.58 -20.00 -20.34
C ARG A 109 -7.45 -19.30 -21.39
N LYS A 110 -7.17 -18.03 -21.72
CA LYS A 110 -7.92 -17.30 -22.76
C LYS A 110 -7.63 -17.82 -24.15
N VAL A 111 -6.42 -18.31 -24.40
CA VAL A 111 -6.04 -18.94 -25.66
C VAL A 111 -6.71 -20.32 -25.77
N GLU A 112 -6.62 -21.16 -24.74
CA GLU A 112 -7.29 -22.47 -24.69
C GLU A 112 -8.82 -22.34 -24.89
N GLU A 113 -9.48 -21.40 -24.18
CA GLU A 113 -10.94 -21.21 -24.30
C GLU A 113 -11.35 -20.72 -25.71
N LYS A 114 -10.47 -20.01 -26.43
CA LYS A 114 -10.71 -19.63 -27.82
C LYS A 114 -10.58 -20.82 -28.76
N GLU A 115 -9.53 -21.62 -28.61
CA GLU A 115 -9.31 -22.81 -29.44
C GLU A 115 -10.43 -23.84 -29.26
N GLU A 116 -10.87 -24.09 -28.02
CA GLU A 116 -12.00 -24.96 -27.73
C GLU A 116 -13.31 -24.47 -28.39
N LYS A 117 -13.58 -23.17 -28.34
CA LYS A 117 -14.77 -22.58 -28.98
C LYS A 117 -14.73 -22.71 -30.50
N GLU A 118 -13.56 -22.59 -31.13
CA GLU A 118 -13.43 -22.79 -32.58
C GLU A 118 -13.59 -24.25 -32.98
N ALA A 119 -13.05 -25.19 -32.18
CA ALA A 119 -13.23 -26.62 -32.38
C ALA A 119 -14.72 -27.01 -32.29
N LEU A 120 -15.42 -26.53 -31.26
CA LEU A 120 -16.85 -26.78 -31.06
C LEU A 120 -17.72 -26.21 -32.19
N LYS A 121 -17.40 -25.00 -32.68
CA LYS A 121 -18.08 -24.41 -33.85
C LYS A 121 -17.90 -25.26 -35.11
N THR A 122 -16.70 -25.80 -35.30
CA THR A 122 -16.38 -26.65 -36.44
C THR A 122 -17.15 -27.97 -36.37
N GLN A 123 -17.17 -28.62 -35.21
CA GLN A 123 -17.94 -29.84 -34.97
C GLN A 123 -19.45 -29.61 -35.18
N LEU A 124 -19.98 -28.49 -34.66
CA LEU A 124 -21.38 -28.13 -34.84
C LEU A 124 -21.73 -27.91 -36.31
N SER A 125 -20.86 -27.23 -37.07
CA SER A 125 -21.02 -27.03 -38.50
C SER A 125 -21.04 -28.34 -39.29
N GLN A 126 -20.16 -29.29 -38.94
CA GLN A 126 -20.14 -30.62 -39.55
C GLN A 126 -21.41 -31.42 -39.22
N LEU A 127 -21.89 -31.37 -37.98
CA LEU A 127 -23.14 -32.00 -37.57
C LEU A 127 -24.35 -31.42 -38.29
N LEU A 128 -24.41 -30.09 -38.43
CA LEU A 128 -25.43 -29.38 -39.20
C LEU A 128 -25.46 -29.83 -40.65
N LYS A 129 -24.29 -29.89 -41.29
CA LYS A 129 -24.16 -30.35 -42.68
C LYS A 129 -24.62 -31.79 -42.84
N LYS A 130 -24.22 -32.68 -41.91
CA LYS A 130 -24.63 -34.10 -41.90
C LYS A 130 -26.13 -34.28 -41.67
N ALA A 131 -26.72 -33.49 -40.78
CA ALA A 131 -28.17 -33.47 -40.55
C ALA A 131 -28.94 -33.01 -41.80
N GLN A 132 -28.44 -31.96 -42.47
CA GLN A 132 -29.00 -31.46 -43.72
C GLN A 132 -28.90 -32.48 -44.87
N GLU A 133 -27.76 -33.17 -45.01
CA GLU A 133 -27.57 -34.25 -46.00
C GLU A 133 -28.52 -35.43 -45.77
N LEU A 134 -28.80 -35.75 -44.50
CA LEU A 134 -29.70 -36.83 -44.11
C LEU A 134 -31.18 -36.41 -44.08
N GLY A 135 -31.50 -35.12 -44.28
CA GLY A 135 -32.85 -34.59 -44.24
C GLY A 135 -33.55 -34.73 -42.87
N ILE A 136 -32.77 -34.84 -41.80
CA ILE A 136 -33.21 -35.15 -40.44
C ILE A 136 -32.82 -34.00 -39.52
N SER A 137 -33.57 -33.76 -38.45
CA SER A 137 -33.24 -32.73 -37.48
C SER A 137 -31.98 -33.09 -36.67
N ILE A 138 -31.25 -32.08 -36.17
CA ILE A 138 -30.02 -32.30 -35.38
C ILE A 138 -30.30 -33.13 -34.12
N GLU A 139 -31.46 -32.90 -33.48
CA GLU A 139 -31.88 -33.62 -32.28
C GLU A 139 -32.07 -35.12 -32.56
N GLU A 140 -32.65 -35.46 -33.70
CA GLU A 140 -32.82 -36.85 -34.14
C GLU A 140 -31.48 -37.49 -34.55
N LEU A 141 -30.55 -36.71 -35.10
CA LEU A 141 -29.20 -37.19 -35.43
C LEU A 141 -28.40 -37.54 -34.16
N ILE A 142 -28.48 -36.70 -33.12
CA ILE A 142 -27.81 -36.92 -31.84
C ILE A 142 -28.40 -38.14 -31.12
N LYS A 143 -29.74 -38.29 -31.13
CA LYS A 143 -30.45 -39.41 -30.52
C LYS A 143 -30.16 -40.78 -31.17
N ARG A 144 -29.59 -40.80 -32.38
CA ARG A 144 -29.16 -42.01 -33.10
C ARG A 144 -27.69 -42.37 -32.86
N GLN A 145 -26.89 -41.46 -32.31
CA GLN A 145 -25.45 -41.66 -32.06
C GLN A 145 -25.11 -41.88 -30.58
N GLY A 146 -26.03 -41.58 -29.66
CA GLY A 146 -25.94 -41.94 -28.23
C GLY A 146 -26.77 -43.17 -27.92
#